data_AF-A0A7X8YBK0-F1
#
_entry.id   AF-A0A7X8YBK0-F1
#
_cell.length_a   1.000
_cell.length_b   1.000
_cell.length_c   1.000
_cell.angle_alpha   90.00
_cell.angle_beta   90.00
_cell.angle_gamma   90.00
#
_symmetry.space_group_name_H-M   'P 1'
#
loop_
_entity.id
_entity.type
_entity.pdbx_description
1 polymer ?
#
loop_
_entity_poly.entity_id
_entity_poly.type
_entity_poly.pdbx_seq_one_letter_code
_entity_poly.pdbx_strand_id
1 'polypeptide(L)'
;MSNDWYYVHQLAVLAGFRLIVLANRIGCSDDFSRALHDRLADGLACAAARVRSIMTLQGELASEPDLEGITAFQLEGEKDCFNRFRIALLDDLEIDFATHEYRINNGEWHYALSADCDGIEISYPSTIALTDAELRGLGPIIRDISHETGIWVSAARIVYD
;
A
#
# COMPACT_ATOMS: atom_id res chain seq x y z
N MET A 1 -1.55 13.81 -23.84
CA MET A 1 -2.16 14.71 -22.83
C MET A 1 -1.05 15.11 -21.87
N SER A 2 -0.88 16.39 -21.53
CA SER A 2 0.20 16.81 -20.64
C SER A 2 0.12 16.07 -19.30
N ASN A 3 1.28 15.59 -18.83
CA ASN A 3 1.44 14.80 -17.60
C ASN A 3 1.18 15.64 -16.33
N ASP A 4 1.05 16.95 -16.46
CA ASP A 4 0.98 17.90 -15.33
C ASP A 4 -0.29 17.76 -14.48
N TRP A 5 -1.40 17.30 -15.07
CA TRP A 5 -2.67 17.17 -14.34
C TRP A 5 -2.84 15.82 -13.62
N TYR A 6 -2.03 14.82 -13.97
CA TYR A 6 -2.19 13.47 -13.42
C TYR A 6 -2.01 13.44 -11.90
N TYR A 7 -0.91 14.00 -11.39
CA TYR A 7 -0.62 13.99 -9.95
C TYR A 7 -1.54 14.93 -9.15
N VAL A 8 -1.98 16.04 -9.75
CA VAL A 8 -3.00 16.92 -9.14
C VAL A 8 -4.32 16.17 -8.99
N HIS A 9 -4.77 15.46 -10.03
CA HIS A 9 -5.96 14.63 -9.99
C HIS A 9 -5.84 13.51 -8.95
N GLN A 10 -4.71 12.79 -8.94
CA GLN A 10 -4.45 11.75 -7.94
C GLN A 10 -4.52 12.29 -6.51
N LEU A 11 -3.93 13.46 -6.26
CA LEU A 11 -3.98 14.08 -4.93
C LEU A 11 -5.41 14.38 -4.49
N ALA A 12 -6.25 14.90 -5.40
CA ALA A 12 -7.65 15.19 -5.13
C ALA A 12 -8.46 13.93 -4.84
N VAL A 13 -8.28 12.87 -5.64
CA VAL A 13 -8.96 11.58 -5.47
C VAL A 13 -8.58 10.94 -4.13
N LEU A 14 -7.28 10.89 -3.80
CA LEU A 14 -6.80 10.34 -2.54
C LEU A 14 -7.36 11.10 -1.33
N ALA A 15 -7.38 12.44 -1.39
CA ALA A 15 -7.97 13.25 -0.33
C ALA A 15 -9.48 12.99 -0.18
N GLY A 16 -10.20 12.86 -1.30
CA GLY A 16 -11.63 12.51 -1.32
C GLY A 16 -11.93 11.17 -0.65
N PHE A 17 -11.21 10.11 -1.04
CA PHE A 17 -11.37 8.80 -0.40
C PHE A 17 -11.01 8.83 1.08
N ARG A 18 -9.95 9.54 1.46
CA ARG A 18 -9.57 9.66 2.88
C ARG A 18 -10.69 10.30 3.70
N LEU A 19 -11.37 11.32 3.16
CA LEU A 19 -12.54 11.92 3.82
C LEU A 19 -13.70 10.92 3.95
N ILE A 20 -14.00 10.16 2.90
CA ILE A 20 -15.04 9.12 2.92
C ILE A 20 -14.73 8.07 4.00
N VAL A 21 -13.49 7.60 4.07
CA VAL A 21 -13.06 6.60 5.07
C VAL A 21 -13.20 7.15 6.49
N LEU A 22 -12.73 8.38 6.74
CA LEU A 22 -12.86 9.02 8.05
C LEU A 22 -14.32 9.26 8.45
N ALA A 23 -15.20 9.58 7.49
CA ALA A 23 -16.63 9.71 7.75
C ALA A 23 -17.27 8.35 8.12
N ASN A 24 -16.95 7.28 7.38
CA ASN A 24 -17.45 5.93 7.66
C ASN A 24 -16.94 5.40 9.02
N ARG A 25 -15.72 5.76 9.40
CA ARG A 25 -15.13 5.42 10.69
C ARG A 25 -16.01 5.83 11.88
N ILE A 26 -16.74 6.95 11.78
CA ILE A 26 -17.62 7.45 12.87
C ILE A 26 -18.74 6.44 13.19
N GLY A 27 -19.20 5.68 12.20
CA GLY A 27 -20.23 4.65 12.36
C GLY A 27 -19.73 3.31 12.92
N CYS A 28 -18.42 3.14 13.10
CA CYS A 28 -17.84 1.88 13.56
C CYS A 28 -18.04 1.69 15.07
N SER A 29 -18.70 0.60 15.46
CA SER A 29 -19.02 0.29 16.87
C SER A 29 -17.88 -0.43 17.60
N ASP A 30 -17.07 -1.22 16.90
CA ASP A 30 -15.96 -2.01 17.48
C ASP A 30 -14.57 -1.48 17.11
N ASP A 31 -13.58 -1.83 17.94
CA ASP A 31 -12.19 -1.37 17.78
C ASP A 31 -11.50 -1.94 16.56
N PHE A 32 -11.84 -3.18 16.17
CA PHE A 32 -11.24 -3.82 15.01
C PHE A 32 -11.63 -3.09 13.72
N SER A 33 -12.92 -2.81 13.54
CA SER A 33 -13.42 -2.03 12.40
C SER A 33 -12.86 -0.61 12.38
N ARG A 34 -12.72 0.04 13.54
CA ARG A 34 -12.07 1.36 13.65
C ARG A 34 -10.61 1.30 13.21
N ALA A 35 -9.86 0.28 13.63
CA ALA A 35 -8.46 0.10 13.27
C ALA A 35 -8.27 -0.13 11.76
N LEU A 36 -9.16 -0.88 11.10
CA LEU A 36 -9.12 -1.04 9.64
C LEU A 36 -9.31 0.30 8.91
N HIS A 37 -10.26 1.13 9.37
CA HIS A 37 -10.47 2.47 8.81
C HIS A 37 -9.30 3.40 9.06
N ASP A 38 -8.72 3.38 10.27
CA ASP A 38 -7.53 4.17 10.60
C ASP A 38 -6.36 3.82 9.69
N ARG A 39 -6.06 2.52 9.53
CA ARG A 39 -5.01 2.05 8.63
C ARG A 39 -5.25 2.43 7.17
N LEU A 40 -6.49 2.36 6.69
CA LEU A 40 -6.82 2.80 5.34
C LEU A 40 -6.62 4.32 5.18
N ALA A 41 -7.07 5.12 6.17
CA ALA A 41 -6.92 6.56 6.15
C ALA A 41 -5.44 7.00 6.21
N ASP A 42 -4.61 6.29 6.97
CA ASP A 42 -3.17 6.51 7.05
C ASP A 42 -2.47 6.10 5.75
N GLY A 43 -2.83 4.94 5.18
CA GLY A 43 -2.33 4.50 3.88
C GLY A 43 -2.61 5.51 2.76
N LEU A 44 -3.84 6.05 2.71
CA LEU A 44 -4.22 7.11 1.77
C LEU A 44 -3.46 8.41 2.03
N ALA A 45 -3.19 8.76 3.29
CA ALA A 45 -2.39 9.92 3.64
C ALA A 45 -0.93 9.77 3.18
N CYS A 46 -0.35 8.58 3.34
CA CYS A 46 0.98 8.22 2.86
C CYS A 46 1.07 8.28 1.33
N ALA A 47 0.09 7.73 0.62
CA ALA A 47 -0.01 7.84 -0.83
C ALA A 47 -0.06 9.31 -1.29
N ALA A 48 -0.90 10.13 -0.63
CA ALA A 48 -1.00 11.55 -0.93
C ALA A 48 0.31 12.32 -0.64
N ALA A 49 1.06 11.91 0.37
CA ALA A 49 2.38 12.49 0.67
C ALA A 49 3.39 12.20 -0.44
N ARG A 50 3.41 10.97 -0.98
CA ARG A 50 4.24 10.62 -2.14
C ARG A 50 3.87 11.43 -3.38
N VAL A 51 2.59 11.57 -3.68
CA VAL A 51 2.11 12.39 -4.80
C VAL A 51 2.59 13.84 -4.65
N ARG A 52 2.52 14.42 -3.44
CA ARG A 52 3.07 15.76 -3.18
C ARG A 52 4.58 15.82 -3.40
N SER A 53 5.33 14.81 -2.95
CA SER A 53 6.78 14.71 -3.19
C SER A 53 7.11 14.74 -4.69
N ILE A 54 6.40 13.93 -5.48
CA ILE A 54 6.53 13.91 -6.94
C ILE A 54 6.25 15.29 -7.54
N MET A 55 5.15 15.94 -7.14
CA MET A 55 4.80 17.27 -7.64
C MET A 55 5.84 18.33 -7.28
N THR A 56 6.43 18.26 -6.09
CA THR A 56 7.53 19.14 -5.68
C THR A 56 8.75 18.95 -6.57
N LEU A 57 9.19 17.71 -6.78
CA LEU A 57 10.34 17.39 -7.64
C LEU A 57 10.09 17.80 -9.11
N GLN A 58 8.86 17.66 -9.62
CA GLN A 58 8.50 18.17 -10.94
C GLN A 58 8.59 19.70 -11.02
N GLY A 59 8.17 20.40 -9.97
CA GLY A 59 8.26 21.86 -9.88
C GLY A 59 9.72 22.35 -9.84
N GLU A 60 10.59 21.66 -9.08
CA GLU A 60 12.03 21.94 -9.02
C GLU A 60 12.68 21.78 -10.39
N LEU A 61 12.45 20.65 -11.08
CA LEU A 61 13.00 20.37 -12.40
C LEU A 61 12.53 21.36 -13.48
N ALA A 62 11.33 21.92 -13.31
CA ALA A 62 10.80 22.96 -14.20
C ALA A 62 11.40 24.35 -13.92
N SER A 63 11.91 24.59 -12.71
CA SER A 63 12.36 25.91 -12.26
C SER A 63 13.88 26.11 -12.37
N GLU A 64 14.66 25.03 -12.21
CA GLU A 64 16.12 25.09 -12.17
C GLU A 64 16.77 23.98 -13.03
N PRO A 65 17.94 24.24 -13.64
CA PRO A 65 18.65 23.22 -14.40
C PRO A 65 19.27 22.15 -13.47
N ASP A 66 18.87 20.89 -13.68
CA ASP A 66 19.40 19.74 -12.96
C ASP A 66 20.72 19.25 -13.58
N LEU A 67 21.80 20.00 -13.36
CA LEU A 67 23.12 19.76 -13.98
C LEU A 67 23.74 18.40 -13.61
N GLU A 68 23.43 17.89 -12.43
CA GLU A 68 23.94 16.61 -11.91
C GLU A 68 22.94 15.45 -12.06
N GLY A 69 21.71 15.74 -12.50
CA GLY A 69 20.65 14.73 -12.70
C GLY A 69 20.04 14.18 -11.40
N ILE A 70 20.28 14.84 -10.26
CA ILE A 70 19.87 14.34 -8.93
C ILE A 70 18.35 14.43 -8.79
N THR A 71 17.75 15.58 -9.15
CA THR A 71 16.30 15.79 -9.03
C THR A 71 15.54 14.87 -9.98
N ALA A 72 16.04 14.68 -11.22
CA ALA A 72 15.47 13.75 -12.18
C ALA A 72 15.54 12.29 -11.68
N PHE A 73 16.67 11.88 -11.09
CA PHE A 73 16.82 10.55 -10.50
C PHE A 73 15.85 10.33 -9.34
N GLN A 74 15.74 11.28 -8.42
CA GLN A 74 14.80 11.22 -7.29
C GLN A 74 13.34 11.18 -7.76
N LEU A 75 12.99 11.98 -8.77
CA LEU A 75 11.66 12.02 -9.34
C LEU A 75 11.27 10.64 -9.89
N GLU A 76 12.16 9.99 -10.62
CA GLU A 76 11.87 8.65 -11.15
C GLU A 76 11.75 7.61 -10.04
N GLY A 77 12.64 7.65 -9.04
CA GLY A 77 12.53 6.78 -7.87
C GLY A 77 11.22 6.94 -7.10
N GLU A 78 10.75 8.18 -6.89
CA GLU A 78 9.47 8.42 -6.22
C GLU A 78 8.27 7.95 -7.05
N LYS A 79 8.31 8.10 -8.38
CA LYS A 79 7.28 7.55 -9.26
C LYS A 79 7.23 6.03 -9.19
N ASP A 80 8.38 5.37 -9.22
CA ASP A 80 8.48 3.91 -9.11
C ASP A 80 7.95 3.42 -7.76
N CYS A 81 8.33 4.09 -6.67
CA CYS A 81 7.79 3.79 -5.35
C CYS A 81 6.27 4.00 -5.28
N PHE A 82 5.75 5.07 -5.89
CA PHE A 82 4.30 5.32 -5.93
C PHE A 82 3.54 4.27 -6.75
N ASN A 83 4.06 3.89 -7.92
CA ASN A 83 3.47 2.85 -8.77
C ASN A 83 3.41 1.48 -8.05
N ARG A 84 4.41 1.20 -7.21
CA ARG A 84 4.49 -0.01 -6.40
C ARG A 84 3.81 0.11 -5.05
N PHE A 85 3.25 1.27 -4.70
CA PHE A 85 2.65 1.50 -3.39
C PHE A 85 1.42 0.60 -3.19
N ARG A 86 1.32 0.01 -2.01
CA ARG A 86 0.25 -0.89 -1.60
C ARG A 86 -0.19 -0.49 -0.19
N ILE A 87 -1.47 -0.69 0.12
CA ILE A 87 -2.00 -0.47 1.46
C ILE A 87 -2.44 -1.82 2.04
N ALA A 88 -1.79 -2.31 3.08
CA ALA A 88 -2.24 -3.49 3.81
C ALA A 88 -3.05 -3.07 5.05
N LEU A 89 -4.32 -3.48 5.13
CA LEU A 89 -5.21 -3.10 6.23
C LEU A 89 -5.06 -3.99 7.45
N LEU A 90 -4.72 -5.27 7.28
CA LEU A 90 -4.58 -6.21 8.38
C LEU A 90 -3.15 -6.75 8.44
N ASP A 91 -2.84 -7.73 7.61
CA ASP A 91 -1.49 -8.26 7.47
C ASP A 91 -0.94 -8.04 6.05
N ASP A 92 0.37 -7.85 5.99
CA ASP A 92 1.19 -7.85 4.78
C ASP A 92 2.13 -9.04 4.79
N LEU A 93 2.20 -9.77 3.67
CA LEU A 93 3.08 -10.92 3.49
C LEU A 93 4.03 -10.67 2.33
N GLU A 94 5.32 -10.64 2.63
CA GLU A 94 6.37 -10.58 1.64
C GLU A 94 7.10 -11.93 1.60
N ILE A 95 7.29 -12.47 0.40
CA ILE A 95 7.98 -13.75 0.16
C ILE A 95 9.14 -13.50 -0.81
N ASP A 96 10.33 -13.90 -0.39
CA ASP A 96 11.48 -14.07 -1.27
C ASP A 96 11.63 -15.56 -1.63
N PHE A 97 11.14 -15.90 -2.83
CA PHE A 97 11.23 -17.28 -3.33
C PHE A 97 12.66 -17.71 -3.68
N ALA A 98 13.60 -16.78 -3.88
CA ALA A 98 14.98 -17.11 -4.20
C ALA A 98 15.77 -17.54 -2.96
N THR A 99 15.47 -16.98 -1.81
CA THR A 99 16.09 -17.33 -0.52
C THR A 99 15.22 -18.24 0.34
N HIS A 100 13.99 -18.54 -0.09
CA HIS A 100 12.98 -19.26 0.68
C HIS A 100 12.69 -18.58 2.03
N GLU A 101 12.62 -17.25 2.02
CA GLU A 101 12.34 -16.43 3.19
C GLU A 101 10.99 -15.72 3.04
N TYR A 102 10.35 -15.42 4.16
CA TYR A 102 9.17 -14.57 4.21
C TYR A 102 9.24 -13.62 5.41
N ARG A 103 8.53 -12.50 5.33
CA ARG A 103 8.30 -11.63 6.48
C ARG A 103 6.86 -11.15 6.50
N ILE A 104 6.38 -10.88 7.71
CA ILE A 104 5.00 -10.43 7.94
C ILE A 104 5.05 -9.03 8.53
N ASN A 105 4.22 -8.11 8.01
CA ASN A 105 4.07 -6.75 8.52
C ASN A 105 5.40 -5.99 8.64
N ASN A 106 6.29 -6.15 7.65
CA ASN A 106 7.65 -5.60 7.63
C ASN A 106 8.48 -5.98 8.87
N GLY A 107 8.20 -7.14 9.46
CA GLY A 107 8.97 -7.73 10.55
C GLY A 107 10.29 -8.36 10.09
N GLU A 108 10.83 -9.22 10.95
CA GLU A 108 12.02 -10.03 10.66
C GLU A 108 11.75 -11.01 9.51
N TRP A 109 12.82 -11.34 8.77
CA TRP A 109 12.77 -12.40 7.78
C TRP A 109 12.86 -13.78 8.46
N HIS A 110 12.02 -14.70 8.00
CA HIS A 110 11.92 -16.07 8.48
C HIS A 110 12.16 -17.04 7.34
N TYR A 111 12.91 -18.12 7.58
CA TYR A 111 13.05 -19.20 6.62
C TYR A 111 11.75 -20.02 6.54
N ALA A 112 11.22 -20.19 5.33
CA ALA A 112 10.13 -21.13 5.01
C ALA A 112 10.66 -22.57 4.85
N LEU A 113 11.98 -22.74 4.80
CA LEU A 113 12.64 -24.02 4.59
C LEU A 113 12.98 -24.68 5.93
N SER A 114 12.53 -25.92 6.12
CA SER A 114 13.00 -26.84 7.14
C SER A 114 13.73 -28.02 6.48
N ALA A 115 14.78 -28.51 7.13
CA ALA A 115 15.53 -29.67 6.66
C ALA A 115 15.82 -30.61 7.83
N ASP A 116 15.45 -31.87 7.68
CA ASP A 116 15.70 -32.91 8.67
C ASP A 116 16.16 -34.23 8.00
N CYS A 117 16.08 -35.35 8.71
CA CYS A 117 16.51 -36.65 8.20
C CYS A 117 15.58 -37.20 7.08
N ASP A 118 14.36 -36.66 6.98
CA ASP A 118 13.33 -37.11 6.03
C ASP A 118 13.28 -36.24 4.77
N GLY A 119 13.97 -35.10 4.76
CA GLY A 119 14.22 -34.31 3.55
C GLY A 119 14.19 -32.80 3.79
N ILE A 120 13.88 -32.08 2.72
CA ILE A 120 13.64 -30.63 2.73
C ILE A 120 12.15 -30.40 2.55
N GLU A 121 11.55 -29.66 3.47
CA GLU A 121 10.18 -29.17 3.38
C GLU A 121 10.20 -27.63 3.27
N ILE A 122 9.37 -27.10 2.38
CA ILE A 122 9.19 -25.65 2.21
C ILE A 122 7.72 -25.35 2.48
N SER A 123 7.46 -24.63 3.56
CA SER A 123 6.11 -24.22 3.96
C SER A 123 6.07 -22.71 4.13
N TYR A 124 5.37 -22.04 3.21
CA TYR A 124 5.12 -20.61 3.30
C TYR A 124 3.76 -20.39 3.99
N PRO A 125 3.64 -19.35 4.82
CA PRO A 125 2.31 -18.87 5.20
C PRO A 125 1.54 -18.40 3.97
N SER A 126 0.22 -18.36 4.08
CA SER A 126 -0.67 -17.83 3.05
C SER A 126 -1.59 -16.75 3.62
N THR A 127 -2.32 -16.06 2.75
CA THR A 127 -3.25 -15.00 3.14
C THR A 127 -4.69 -15.39 2.86
N ILE A 128 -5.59 -15.16 3.82
CA ILE A 128 -7.04 -15.29 3.64
C ILE A 128 -7.67 -13.90 3.67
N ALA A 129 -8.39 -13.54 2.60
CA ALA A 129 -9.10 -12.27 2.53
C ALA A 129 -10.20 -12.18 3.60
N LEU A 130 -10.36 -11.00 4.19
CA LEU A 130 -11.49 -10.69 5.05
C LEU A 130 -12.80 -10.74 4.24
N THR A 131 -13.84 -11.27 4.87
CA THR A 131 -15.19 -11.27 4.29
C THR A 131 -15.80 -9.87 4.33
N ASP A 132 -16.81 -9.61 3.49
CA ASP A 132 -17.55 -8.34 3.50
C ASP A 132 -18.16 -8.02 4.88
N ALA A 133 -18.57 -9.05 5.62
CA ALA A 133 -19.08 -8.92 6.97
C ALA A 133 -18.01 -8.41 7.95
N GLU A 134 -16.77 -8.87 7.80
CA GLU A 134 -15.62 -8.44 8.60
C GLU A 134 -15.12 -7.05 8.19
N LEU A 135 -15.26 -6.68 6.91
CA LEU A 135 -14.90 -5.36 6.39
C LEU A 135 -15.89 -4.26 6.76
N ARG A 136 -17.10 -4.61 7.24
CA ARG A 136 -18.11 -3.66 7.74
C ARG A 136 -18.38 -2.47 6.80
N GLY A 137 -18.42 -2.73 5.50
CA GLY A 137 -18.69 -1.71 4.47
C GLY A 137 -17.45 -1.07 3.83
N LEU A 138 -16.23 -1.44 4.24
CA LEU A 138 -15.00 -1.02 3.56
C LEU A 138 -14.81 -1.66 2.17
N GLY A 139 -15.40 -2.83 1.92
CA GLY A 139 -15.21 -3.58 0.66
C GLY A 139 -15.46 -2.74 -0.60
N PRO A 140 -16.61 -2.06 -0.73
CA PRO A 140 -16.86 -1.14 -1.84
C PRO A 140 -15.83 0.00 -1.93
N ILE A 141 -15.49 0.65 -0.81
CA ILE A 141 -14.52 1.77 -0.78
C ILE A 141 -13.14 1.29 -1.26
N ILE A 142 -12.69 0.12 -0.81
CA ILE A 142 -11.41 -0.48 -1.21
C ILE A 142 -11.36 -0.73 -2.72
N ARG A 143 -12.44 -1.26 -3.29
CA ARG A 143 -12.55 -1.51 -4.73
C ARG A 143 -12.54 -0.20 -5.53
N ASP A 144 -13.28 0.80 -5.07
CA ASP A 144 -13.33 2.11 -5.73
C ASP A 144 -11.96 2.81 -5.69
N ILE A 145 -11.24 2.75 -4.55
CA ILE A 145 -9.86 3.24 -4.45
C ILE A 145 -8.97 2.54 -5.48
N SER A 146 -9.03 1.22 -5.55
CA SER A 146 -8.18 0.44 -6.47
C SER A 146 -8.47 0.79 -7.93
N HIS A 147 -9.75 0.98 -8.28
CA HIS A 147 -10.19 1.33 -9.62
C HIS A 147 -9.76 2.75 -10.03
N GLU A 148 -9.98 3.74 -9.16
CA GLU A 148 -9.74 5.15 -9.47
C GLU A 148 -8.25 5.55 -9.35
N THR A 149 -7.50 4.93 -8.43
CA THR A 149 -6.11 5.34 -8.14
C THR A 149 -5.07 4.36 -8.69
N GLY A 150 -5.44 3.11 -8.94
CA GLY A 150 -4.50 2.02 -9.22
C GLY A 150 -3.74 1.52 -7.99
N ILE A 151 -3.96 2.10 -6.80
CA ILE A 151 -3.37 1.62 -5.54
C ILE A 151 -4.12 0.39 -5.10
N TRP A 152 -3.42 -0.74 -5.04
CA TRP A 152 -3.99 -1.96 -4.52
C TRP A 152 -4.03 -1.94 -2.99
N VAL A 153 -5.14 -2.41 -2.44
CA VAL A 153 -5.41 -2.47 -1.00
C VAL A 153 -5.69 -3.91 -0.58
N SER A 154 -4.89 -4.44 0.36
CA SER A 154 -5.12 -5.74 1.00
C SER A 154 -6.03 -5.58 2.20
N ALA A 155 -6.94 -6.53 2.37
CA ALA A 155 -7.51 -6.81 3.66
C ALA A 155 -7.50 -8.32 3.87
N ALA A 156 -6.36 -8.84 4.30
CA ALA A 156 -6.17 -10.28 4.49
C ALA A 156 -5.42 -10.57 5.80
N ARG A 157 -5.69 -11.75 6.37
CA ARG A 157 -4.98 -12.29 7.54
C ARG A 157 -4.00 -13.37 7.12
N ILE A 158 -2.90 -13.50 7.84
CA ILE A 158 -1.97 -14.62 7.65
C ILE A 158 -2.53 -15.90 8.26
N VAL A 159 -2.34 -17.00 7.54
CA VAL A 159 -2.53 -18.36 8.05
C VAL A 159 -1.27 -19.19 7.79
N TYR A 160 -1.02 -20.13 8.69
CA TYR A 160 0.02 -21.15 8.55
C TYR A 160 -0.68 -22.47 8.23
N ASP A 161 -0.11 -23.21 7.30
CA ASP A 161 -0.57 -24.57 6.96
C ASP A 161 -0.13 -25.59 8.03
#